data_AF-A0A9E3GX77-F1
#
_entry.id   AF-A0A9E3GX77-F1
#
_cell.length_a   1.000
_cell.length_b   1.000
_cell.length_c   1.000
_cell.angle_alpha   90.00
_cell.angle_beta   90.00
_cell.angle_gamma   90.00
#
_symmetry.space_group_name_H-M   'P 1'
#
loop_
_entity.id
_entity.type
_entity.pdbx_description
1 polymer ?
#
loop_
_entity_poly.entity_id
_entity_poly.type
_entity_poly.pdbx_seq_one_letter_code
_entity_poly.pdbx_strand_id
1 'polypeptide(L)' 'DLCMLRPDDETKELTVVSLHEGVEPADVEDATGWPVRFAAGLERTPPPTDDELTVLRDLHRRTELAHGGRA' A
#
# COMPACT_ATOMS: atom_id res chain seq x y z
N ASP A 1 -2.15 -1.93 4.28
CA ASP A 1 -2.02 -0.69 5.07
C ASP A 1 -0.59 -0.45 5.52
N LEU A 2 0.23 -1.49 5.69
CA LEU A 2 1.62 -1.34 6.15
C LEU A 2 2.68 -1.27 5.03
N CYS A 3 2.58 -2.13 4.03
CA CYS A 3 3.65 -2.32 3.06
C CYS A 3 3.17 -2.88 1.71
N MET A 4 4.08 -2.94 0.74
CA MET A 4 3.94 -3.66 -0.52
C MET A 4 4.75 -4.96 -0.49
N LEU A 5 4.07 -6.08 -0.73
CA LEU A 5 4.66 -7.40 -0.90
C LEU A 5 4.74 -7.77 -2.38
N ARG A 6 5.85 -8.38 -2.79
CA ARG A 6 5.99 -8.99 -4.12
C ARG A 6 6.60 -10.40 -3.98
N PRO A 7 6.22 -11.36 -4.85
CA PRO A 7 6.94 -12.61 -4.95
C PRO A 7 8.39 -12.34 -5.36
N ASP A 8 9.32 -12.94 -4.63
CA ASP A 8 10.72 -12.99 -5.03
C ASP A 8 10.87 -13.69 -6.39
N ASP A 9 11.78 -13.22 -7.24
CA ASP A 9 11.86 -13.68 -8.63
C ASP A 9 12.35 -15.13 -8.75
N GLU A 10 13.12 -15.63 -7.78
CA GLU A 10 13.66 -16.98 -7.80
C GLU A 10 12.82 -17.94 -6.97
N THR A 11 12.62 -17.59 -5.69
CA THR A 11 11.97 -18.46 -4.69
C THR A 11 10.46 -18.39 -4.72
N LYS A 12 9.88 -17.32 -5.31
CA LYS A 12 8.45 -17.01 -5.32
C LYS A 12 7.83 -16.79 -3.93
N GLU A 13 8.65 -16.68 -2.89
CA GLU A 13 8.19 -16.31 -1.56
C GLU A 13 7.82 -14.82 -1.51
N LEU A 14 6.80 -14.47 -0.71
CA LEU A 14 6.41 -13.07 -0.53
C LEU A 14 7.46 -12.32 0.28
N THR A 15 7.99 -11.25 -0.31
CA THR A 15 9.00 -10.39 0.29
C THR A 15 8.49 -8.95 0.32
N VAL A 16 8.75 -8.26 1.43
CA VAL A 16 8.44 -6.84 1.60
C VAL A 16 9.43 -6.04 0.76
N VAL A 17 8.92 -5.31 -0.23
CA VAL A 17 9.74 -4.50 -1.15
C VAL A 17 9.62 -3.01 -0.87
N SER A 18 8.54 -2.58 -0.21
CA SER A 18 8.33 -1.17 0.13
C SER A 18 7.50 -1.03 1.40
N LEU A 19 7.87 -0.11 2.28
CA LEU A 19 7.09 0.28 3.45
C LEU A 19 6.33 1.58 3.17
N HIS A 20 5.08 1.68 3.65
CA HIS A 20 4.33 2.93 3.57
C HIS A 20 4.85 3.96 4.58
N GLU A 21 4.52 5.24 4.36
CA GLU A 21 4.95 6.33 5.24
C GLU A 21 4.55 6.08 6.71
N GLY A 22 5.46 6.39 7.65
CA GLY A 22 5.27 6.15 9.09
C GLY A 22 5.41 4.70 9.58
N VAL A 23 5.51 3.70 8.71
CA VAL A 23 5.56 2.27 9.10
C VAL A 23 6.99 1.78 9.28
N GLU A 24 7.27 1.05 10.36
CA GLU A 24 8.56 0.38 10.59
C GLU A 24 8.50 -1.12 10.25
N PRO A 25 9.64 -1.79 9.99
CA PRO A 25 9.68 -3.23 9.72
C PRO A 25 8.99 -4.07 10.82
N ALA A 26 9.16 -3.68 12.08
CA ALA A 26 8.59 -4.38 13.23
C ALA A 26 7.04 -4.39 13.19
N ASP A 27 6.41 -3.30 12.72
CA ASP A 27 4.94 -3.25 12.60
C ASP A 27 4.44 -4.32 11.62
N VAL A 28 5.20 -4.56 10.54
CA VAL A 28 4.88 -5.59 9.55
C VAL A 28 5.10 -6.99 10.12
N GLU A 29 6.20 -7.21 10.83
CA GLU A 29 6.51 -8.48 11.48
C GLU A 29 5.45 -8.85 12.51
N ASP A 30 5.07 -7.92 13.38
CA ASP A 30 4.05 -8.13 14.42
C ASP A 30 2.65 -8.39 13.84
N ALA A 31 2.33 -7.74 12.70
CA ALA A 31 1.07 -7.93 12.00
C ALA A 31 1.02 -9.21 11.14
N THR A 32 2.15 -9.89 10.92
CA THR A 32 2.24 -11.02 9.99
C THR A 32 2.44 -12.33 10.75
N GLY A 33 1.50 -13.27 10.59
CA GLY A 33 1.50 -14.56 11.29
C GLY A 33 2.59 -15.56 10.86
N TRP A 34 3.52 -15.16 10.00
CA TRP A 34 4.64 -15.98 9.54
C TRP A 34 5.92 -15.13 9.42
N PRO A 35 7.13 -15.72 9.44
CA PRO A 35 8.37 -14.98 9.27
C PRO A 35 8.41 -14.29 7.90
N VAL A 36 8.39 -12.95 7.90
CA VAL A 36 8.43 -12.14 6.68
C VAL A 36 9.89 -11.88 6.28
N ARG A 37 10.15 -11.75 4.98
CA ARG A 37 11.45 -11.31 4.48
C ARG A 37 11.36 -9.89 3.94
N PHE A 38 12.46 -9.15 4.02
CA PHE A 38 12.59 -7.81 3.45
C PHE A 38 13.60 -7.83 2.31
N ALA A 39 13.29 -7.12 1.22
CA ALA A 39 14.17 -6.99 0.09
C ALA A 39 15.44 -6.21 0.46
N ALA A 40 16.59 -6.56 -0.13
CA ALA A 40 17.84 -5.87 0.13
C ALA A 40 17.79 -4.37 -0.23
N GLY A 41 17.03 -4.02 -1.28
CA GLY A 41 16.72 -2.64 -1.66
C GLY A 41 15.33 -2.23 -1.17
N LEU A 42 15.08 -2.30 0.14
CA LEU A 42 13.80 -1.90 0.72
C LEU A 42 13.55 -0.40 0.50
N GLU A 43 12.44 -0.07 -0.15
CA GLU A 43 12.09 1.32 -0.47
C GLU A 43 10.95 1.85 0.41
N ARG A 44 10.66 3.15 0.26
CA ARG A 44 9.47 3.79 0.81
C ARG A 44 8.46 4.05 -0.28
N THR A 45 7.19 3.77 0.00
CA THR A 45 6.12 4.09 -0.96
C THR A 45 6.06 5.61 -1.05
N PRO A 46 6.23 6.20 -2.24
CA PRO A 46 6.18 7.65 -2.39
C PRO A 46 4.78 8.16 -2.06
N PRO A 47 4.66 9.37 -1.48
CA PRO A 47 3.35 9.99 -1.34
C PRO A 47 2.75 10.26 -2.73
N PRO A 48 1.41 10.22 -2.86
CA PRO A 48 0.75 10.58 -4.10
C PRO A 48 0.99 12.06 -4.42
N THR A 49 1.00 12.37 -5.71
CA THR A 49 1.11 13.74 -6.20
C THR A 49 -0.19 14.53 -5.99
N ASP A 50 -0.10 15.86 -6.02
CA ASP A 50 -1.26 16.75 -5.89
C ASP A 50 -2.30 16.52 -7.01
N ASP A 51 -1.84 16.24 -8.22
CA ASP A 51 -2.69 15.95 -9.38
C ASP A 51 -3.44 14.62 -9.19
N GLU A 52 -2.73 13.56 -8.75
CA GLU A 52 -3.36 12.27 -8.44
C GLU A 52 -4.41 12.40 -7.32
N LEU A 53 -4.08 13.15 -6.26
CA LEU A 53 -5.03 13.43 -5.17
C LEU A 53 -6.25 14.21 -5.66
N THR A 54 -6.05 15.19 -6.54
CA THR A 54 -7.14 15.99 -7.12
C THR A 54 -8.08 15.12 -7.94
N VAL A 55 -7.53 14.27 -8.82
CA VAL A 55 -8.31 13.34 -9.65
C VAL A 55 -9.06 12.32 -8.79
N LEU A 56 -8.39 11.74 -7.78
CA LEU A 56 -9.01 10.76 -6.88
C LEU A 56 -10.19 11.34 -6.10
N ARG A 57 -10.05 12.56 -5.57
CA ARG A 57 -11.11 13.25 -4.83
C ARG A 57 -12.30 13.59 -5.73
N ASP A 58 -12.05 14.03 -6.96
CA ASP A 58 -13.12 14.25 -7.95
C ASP A 58 -13.88 12.95 -8.27
N LEU A 59 -13.15 11.84 -8.44
CA LEU A 59 -13.74 10.54 -8.72
C LEU A 59 -14.65 10.07 -7.58
N HIS A 60 -14.22 10.22 -6.32
CA HIS A 60 -15.05 9.92 -5.16
C HIS A 60 -16.32 10.77 -5.13
N ARG A 61 -16.19 12.09 -5.33
CA ARG A 61 -17.35 13.00 -5.39
C ARG A 61 -18.37 12.59 -6.45
N ARG A 62 -17.93 12.21 -7.67
CA ARG A 62 -18.83 11.75 -8.74
C ARG A 62 -19.52 10.44 -8.39
N THR A 63 -18.78 9.52 -7.77
CA THR A 63 -19.30 8.24 -7.28
C THR A 63 -20.37 8.47 -6.22
N GLU A 64 -20.12 9.36 -5.24
CA GLU A 64 -21.07 9.75 -4.21
C GLU A 64 -22.35 10.37 -4.80
N LEU A 65 -22.22 11.29 -5.77
CA LEU A 65 -23.39 11.89 -6.44
C LEU A 65 -24.22 10.85 -7.21
N ALA A 66 -23.57 9.87 -7.85
CA ALA A 66 -24.25 8.81 -8.59
C ALA A 66 -24.96 7.80 -7.67
N HIS A 67 -24.43 7.56 -6.47
CA HIS A 67 -24.96 6.56 -5.53
C HIS A 67 -25.77 7.15 -4.37
N GLY A 68 -25.73 8.48 -4.15
CA GLY A 68 -26.42 9.19 -3.06
C GLY A 68 -27.95 9.24 -3.19
N GLY A 69 -28.52 8.63 -4.24
CA GLY A 69 -29.96 8.52 -4.48
C GLY A 69 -30.60 7.20 -4.00
N ARG A 70 -29.96 6.43 -3.11
CA ARG A 70 -30.55 5.23 -2.51
C ARG A 70 -30.49 5.25 -1.00
N ALA A 71 -31.44 5.97 -0.41
CA ALA A 71 -31.98 5.75 0.93
C ALA A 71 -33.50 5.89 0.85
#